data_AF-A0A2N3C068-F1
#
_entry.id   AF-A0A2N3C068-F1
#
_cell.length_a   1.000
_cell.length_b   1.000
_cell.length_c   1.000
_cell.angle_alpha   90.00
_cell.angle_beta   90.00
_cell.angle_gamma   90.00
#
_symmetry.space_group_name_H-M   'P 1'
#
loop_
_entity.id
_entity.type
_entity.pdbx_description
1 polymer ?
#
loop_
_entity_poly.entity_id
_entity_poly.type
_entity_poly.pdbx_seq_one_letter_code
_entity_poly.pdbx_strand_id
1 'polypeptide(L)'
;MSRKAAPSKTAWISASTGIERQRLAGAALPPDFPLEFVAAPGVCSAPPNTPKLRPDAAPPRMILSRMTITGRIERRRANPPRAIVLAALFLIFGSSLPVSAAETPLSPPQAALVRVVFDPDASTLDQTAQEELIAFAEDFQRRSGRLELRAYAGPPQDTSSNARRLALRRALSVRRVLVSNGIKAERIHVRALGGTSDSGPQDRVDVKLFGG
;
A
#
# COMPACT_ATOMS: atom_id res chain seq x y z
N MET A 1 32.86 -62.89 -23.25
CA MET A 1 32.30 -61.95 -24.24
C MET A 1 30.80 -61.83 -24.01
N SER A 2 30.31 -60.60 -24.13
CA SER A 2 28.99 -60.09 -23.77
C SER A 2 27.80 -60.78 -24.45
N ARG A 3 26.68 -60.96 -23.73
CA ARG A 3 25.37 -60.37 -24.05
C ARG A 3 24.30 -60.61 -22.96
N LYS A 4 23.56 -59.54 -22.65
CA LYS A 4 22.34 -59.47 -21.83
C LYS A 4 21.19 -60.30 -22.42
N ALA A 5 20.33 -60.87 -21.55
CA ALA A 5 18.88 -60.98 -21.76
C ALA A 5 18.15 -61.28 -20.42
N ALA A 6 16.91 -60.80 -20.33
CA ALA A 6 16.07 -60.60 -19.14
C ALA A 6 15.54 -61.88 -18.45
N PRO A 7 14.83 -61.71 -17.32
CA PRO A 7 13.55 -62.41 -17.20
C PRO A 7 12.32 -61.51 -17.01
N SER A 8 11.27 -61.96 -17.67
CA SER A 8 9.89 -61.56 -17.70
C SER A 8 9.14 -61.85 -16.38
N LYS A 9 8.25 -60.94 -15.98
CA LYS A 9 7.11 -61.25 -15.10
C LYS A 9 5.85 -60.54 -15.62
N THR A 10 5.02 -61.32 -16.30
CA THR A 10 3.60 -61.57 -15.99
C THR A 10 2.88 -60.41 -15.29
N ALA A 11 2.14 -59.58 -16.03
CA ALA A 11 0.73 -59.79 -16.41
C ALA A 11 -0.22 -59.87 -15.20
N TRP A 12 -0.87 -58.75 -14.91
CA TRP A 12 -2.20 -58.71 -14.30
C TRP A 12 -3.09 -57.88 -15.21
N ILE A 13 -4.08 -58.55 -15.79
CA ILE A 13 -5.14 -57.99 -16.63
C ILE A 13 -6.39 -57.95 -15.75
N SER A 14 -7.07 -56.80 -15.70
CA SER A 14 -8.54 -56.66 -15.78
C SER A 14 -8.85 -55.17 -15.77
N ALA A 15 -9.22 -54.57 -16.90
CA ALA A 15 -10.55 -54.65 -17.52
C ALA A 15 -11.64 -53.97 -16.68
N SER A 16 -11.90 -52.70 -16.99
CA SER A 16 -13.23 -52.08 -16.96
C SER A 16 -13.17 -50.94 -17.98
N THR A 17 -13.53 -51.25 -19.23
CA THR A 17 -14.85 -51.03 -19.82
C THR A 17 -15.14 -49.55 -20.02
N GLY A 18 -15.24 -49.17 -21.29
CA GLY A 18 -15.29 -47.80 -21.77
C GLY A 18 -16.53 -47.03 -21.37
N ILE A 19 -16.36 -45.71 -21.34
CA ILE A 19 -17.39 -44.71 -21.64
C ILE A 19 -16.64 -43.62 -22.41
N GLU A 20 -16.59 -43.74 -23.74
CA GLU A 20 -17.55 -43.16 -24.67
C GLU A 20 -17.35 -41.65 -24.82
N ARG A 21 -16.83 -41.30 -26.00
CA ARG A 21 -16.77 -39.95 -26.53
C ARG A 21 -18.20 -39.46 -26.71
N GLN A 22 -18.59 -38.40 -26.02
CA GLN A 22 -19.71 -37.58 -26.47
C GLN A 22 -19.25 -36.16 -26.77
N ARG A 23 -18.93 -35.98 -28.05
CA ARG A 23 -19.00 -34.72 -28.78
C ARG A 23 -20.21 -34.86 -29.71
N LEU A 24 -20.98 -33.77 -29.83
CA LEU A 24 -22.15 -33.56 -30.70
C LEU A 24 -23.49 -34.12 -30.20
N ALA A 25 -24.36 -33.25 -29.67
CA ALA A 25 -25.42 -32.59 -30.43
C ALA A 25 -26.28 -31.75 -29.47
N GLY A 26 -26.93 -30.72 -30.01
CA GLY A 26 -27.53 -29.64 -29.25
C GLY A 26 -28.70 -30.05 -28.36
N ALA A 27 -28.82 -29.34 -27.24
CA ALA A 27 -30.08 -29.13 -26.55
C ALA A 27 -30.00 -27.82 -25.76
N ALA A 28 -30.87 -26.89 -26.17
CA ALA A 28 -31.55 -25.93 -25.32
C ALA A 28 -30.70 -25.01 -24.43
N LEU A 29 -30.55 -23.79 -24.95
CA LEU A 29 -30.50 -22.52 -24.24
C LEU A 29 -31.22 -22.55 -22.87
N PRO A 30 -30.65 -21.91 -21.83
CA PRO A 30 -31.39 -21.63 -20.60
C PRO A 30 -32.57 -20.67 -20.91
N PRO A 31 -33.74 -20.84 -20.27
CA PRO A 31 -34.87 -19.93 -20.46
C PRO A 31 -34.58 -18.57 -19.84
N ASP A 32 -34.62 -17.54 -20.69
CA ASP A 32 -35.22 -16.23 -20.48
C ASP A 32 -34.96 -15.56 -19.12
N PHE A 33 -33.79 -14.93 -18.99
CA PHE A 33 -33.74 -13.68 -18.23
C PHE A 33 -34.43 -12.61 -19.08
N PRO A 34 -35.51 -11.94 -18.61
CA PRO A 34 -36.14 -10.89 -19.39
C PRO A 34 -35.16 -9.74 -19.62
N LEU A 35 -34.63 -9.65 -20.83
CA LEU A 35 -34.06 -8.44 -21.41
C LEU A 35 -35.20 -7.51 -21.84
N GLU A 36 -36.00 -7.06 -20.87
CA GLU A 36 -36.98 -6.00 -21.06
C GLU A 36 -36.86 -5.00 -19.90
N PHE A 37 -35.79 -4.20 -19.94
CA PHE A 37 -35.98 -2.79 -19.61
C PHE A 37 -35.77 -1.99 -20.90
N VAL A 38 -36.85 -1.95 -21.65
CA VAL A 38 -37.29 -0.93 -22.59
C VAL A 38 -36.31 0.25 -22.68
N ALA A 39 -35.63 0.33 -23.82
CA ALA A 39 -35.14 1.59 -24.33
C ALA A 39 -36.35 2.53 -24.49
N ALA A 40 -36.54 3.43 -23.53
CA ALA A 40 -37.45 4.55 -23.67
C ALA A 40 -36.75 5.68 -24.45
N PRO A 41 -37.26 6.09 -25.62
CA PRO A 41 -36.94 7.39 -26.18
C PRO A 41 -37.84 8.46 -25.53
N GLY A 42 -37.21 9.46 -24.91
CA GLY A 42 -37.88 10.55 -24.20
C GLY A 42 -37.73 10.34 -22.68
N VAL A 43 -37.21 11.27 -21.90
CA VAL A 43 -37.45 12.71 -21.95
C VAL A 43 -36.24 13.42 -21.35
N CYS A 44 -35.79 14.48 -22.02
CA CYS A 44 -35.05 15.54 -21.37
C CYS A 44 -35.90 16.11 -20.23
N SER A 45 -35.54 15.87 -18.98
CA SER A 45 -35.82 16.84 -17.92
C SER A 45 -34.66 16.89 -16.95
N ALA A 46 -33.62 17.61 -17.38
CA ALA A 46 -32.75 18.29 -16.45
C ALA A 46 -33.63 19.07 -15.45
N PRO A 47 -33.40 18.96 -14.13
CA PRO A 47 -33.90 20.00 -13.26
C PRO A 47 -33.17 21.30 -13.65
N PRO A 48 -33.86 22.41 -13.94
CA PRO A 48 -33.21 23.70 -13.89
C PRO A 48 -32.87 23.95 -12.42
N ASN A 49 -31.70 23.48 -11.99
CA ASN A 49 -31.02 24.11 -10.88
C ASN A 49 -30.67 25.50 -11.39
N THR A 50 -31.61 26.42 -11.20
CA THR A 50 -31.40 27.86 -11.34
C THR A 50 -30.07 28.20 -10.68
N PRO A 51 -29.04 28.62 -11.45
CA PRO A 51 -27.94 29.34 -10.84
C PRO A 51 -28.57 30.63 -10.33
N LYS A 52 -28.85 30.67 -9.03
CA LYS A 52 -29.17 31.93 -8.37
C LYS A 52 -27.90 32.75 -8.49
N LEU A 53 -27.85 33.62 -9.51
CA LEU A 53 -26.90 34.70 -9.62
C LEU A 53 -26.91 35.39 -8.26
N ARG A 54 -25.85 35.17 -7.48
CA ARG A 54 -25.51 36.07 -6.39
C ARG A 54 -24.78 37.22 -7.08
N PRO A 55 -25.35 38.42 -7.14
CA PRO A 55 -24.57 39.58 -7.50
C PRO A 55 -23.57 39.83 -6.37
N ASP A 56 -22.34 40.10 -6.77
CA ASP A 56 -21.44 41.03 -6.11
C ASP A 56 -20.96 40.71 -4.69
N ALA A 57 -19.71 40.24 -4.59
CA ALA A 57 -18.82 40.56 -3.48
C ALA A 57 -17.38 40.33 -3.95
N ALA A 58 -16.86 41.32 -4.67
CA ALA A 58 -15.43 41.49 -4.88
C ALA A 58 -14.65 41.46 -3.54
N PRO A 59 -13.39 41.02 -3.54
CA PRO A 59 -12.64 40.71 -2.32
C PRO A 59 -12.27 41.98 -1.54
N PRO A 60 -12.30 41.96 -0.19
CA PRO A 60 -11.53 42.94 0.56
C PRO A 60 -10.05 42.66 0.33
N ARG A 61 -9.44 43.51 -0.52
CA ARG A 61 -8.01 43.79 -0.52
C ARG A 61 -7.61 44.29 0.88
N MET A 62 -7.01 43.43 1.69
CA MET A 62 -6.13 43.84 2.79
C MET A 62 -4.72 43.41 2.39
N ILE A 63 -4.01 44.27 1.64
CA ILE A 63 -2.98 45.18 2.15
C ILE A 63 -1.99 44.46 3.06
N LEU A 64 -0.84 44.18 2.43
CA LEU A 64 0.49 43.94 2.97
C LEU A 64 0.69 44.32 4.44
N SER A 65 0.71 43.33 5.33
CA SER A 65 1.50 43.43 6.56
C SER A 65 2.96 43.11 6.23
N ARG A 66 3.64 44.11 5.64
CA ARG A 66 5.09 44.20 5.59
C ARG A 66 5.55 44.67 6.96
N MET A 67 5.76 43.74 7.90
CA MET A 67 6.33 44.06 9.21
C MET A 67 7.65 43.32 9.40
N THR A 68 8.68 43.94 8.85
CA THR A 68 10.02 44.14 9.42
C THR A 68 10.61 43.00 10.25
N ILE A 69 11.42 42.19 9.57
CA ILE A 69 12.60 41.51 10.15
C ILE A 69 13.57 42.60 10.61
N THR A 70 13.45 43.02 11.86
CA THR A 70 14.48 43.82 12.54
C THR A 70 14.56 43.33 13.97
N GLY A 71 15.54 42.48 14.26
CA GLY A 71 15.55 41.80 15.55
C GLY A 71 16.84 41.08 15.89
N ARG A 72 17.95 41.82 15.86
CA ARG A 72 19.08 41.61 16.78
C ARG A 72 19.95 40.38 16.52
N ILE A 73 20.89 40.62 15.62
CA ILE A 73 22.26 40.09 15.68
C ILE A 73 22.82 40.39 17.08
N GLU A 74 22.72 39.45 18.01
CA GLU A 74 23.45 39.54 19.27
C GLU A 74 24.85 38.96 19.05
N ARG A 75 25.72 39.81 18.51
CA ARG A 75 27.15 39.71 18.83
C ARG A 75 27.32 40.07 20.30
N ARG A 76 27.39 39.06 21.18
CA ARG A 76 28.29 39.11 22.33
C ARG A 76 29.52 38.27 21.95
N ARG A 77 30.65 38.90 21.61
CA ARG A 77 31.74 39.27 22.54
C ARG A 77 31.99 38.18 23.58
N ALA A 78 33.18 37.68 23.86
CA ALA A 78 34.53 37.74 23.31
C ALA A 78 35.37 36.91 24.32
N ASN A 79 36.15 35.92 23.85
CA ASN A 79 37.46 35.41 24.29
C ASN A 79 37.76 35.17 25.82
N PRO A 80 38.82 34.40 26.24
CA PRO A 80 39.98 33.94 25.47
C PRO A 80 40.38 32.46 25.83
N PRO A 81 41.63 31.97 25.70
CA PRO A 81 41.95 30.85 24.80
C PRO A 81 42.75 29.73 25.51
N ARG A 82 42.22 28.53 25.71
CA ARG A 82 43.02 27.45 26.32
C ARG A 82 42.63 26.06 25.84
N ALA A 83 42.99 25.72 24.60
CA ALA A 83 43.18 24.33 24.20
C ALA A 83 43.95 24.23 22.87
N ILE A 84 45.04 24.99 22.71
CA ILE A 84 46.11 24.60 21.77
C ILE A 84 47.19 23.93 22.61
N VAL A 85 46.99 22.69 23.03
CA VAL A 85 48.05 21.73 23.32
C VAL A 85 47.46 20.33 23.17
N LEU A 86 47.53 19.77 21.96
CA LEU A 86 47.66 18.34 21.64
C LEU A 86 47.64 18.12 20.11
N ALA A 87 48.20 19.07 19.35
CA ALA A 87 48.48 18.91 17.92
C ALA A 87 49.92 18.43 17.74
N ALA A 88 50.24 17.19 18.14
CA ALA A 88 51.55 16.57 17.86
C ALA A 88 51.58 15.05 18.10
N LEU A 89 50.56 14.28 17.67
CA LEU A 89 50.70 12.81 17.56
C LEU A 89 49.69 12.17 16.62
N PHE A 90 49.57 12.66 15.38
CA PHE A 90 48.73 12.02 14.36
C PHE A 90 49.40 12.07 12.97
N LEU A 91 50.67 11.67 12.92
CA LEU A 91 51.47 11.61 11.68
C LEU A 91 52.14 10.25 11.49
N ILE A 92 51.52 9.14 11.90
CA ILE A 92 52.07 7.81 11.58
C ILE A 92 51.03 6.70 11.29
N PHE A 93 49.73 6.99 11.31
CA PHE A 93 48.74 6.01 10.83
C PHE A 93 47.82 6.66 9.82
N GLY A 94 48.11 6.38 8.55
CA GLY A 94 47.16 6.55 7.46
C GLY A 94 45.95 5.67 7.73
N SER A 95 44.96 6.22 8.43
CA SER A 95 43.60 5.72 8.34
C SER A 95 42.95 6.51 7.22
N SER A 96 42.85 5.88 6.05
CA SER A 96 41.85 6.23 5.06
C SER A 96 40.49 6.24 5.76
N LEU A 97 40.05 7.42 6.18
CA LEU A 97 38.65 7.62 6.55
C LEU A 97 37.89 7.47 5.23
N PRO A 98 37.03 6.45 5.05
CA PRO A 98 35.99 6.61 4.07
C PRO A 98 35.21 7.85 4.52
N VAL A 99 35.20 8.88 3.68
CA VAL A 99 34.16 9.90 3.69
C VAL A 99 32.86 9.10 3.53
N SER A 100 32.29 8.72 4.67
CA SER A 100 30.93 8.25 4.76
C SER A 100 30.10 9.47 4.43
N ALA A 101 29.72 9.55 3.15
CA ALA A 101 28.69 10.46 2.70
C ALA A 101 27.52 10.30 3.68
N ALA A 102 27.25 11.35 4.45
CA ALA A 102 26.06 11.43 5.26
C ALA A 102 24.85 11.57 4.31
N GLU A 103 24.51 10.50 3.60
CA GLU A 103 23.14 10.27 3.16
C GLU A 103 22.29 10.37 4.41
N THR A 104 21.39 11.34 4.42
CA THR A 104 20.52 11.59 5.56
C THR A 104 19.80 10.27 5.87
N PRO A 105 20.04 9.62 7.03
CA PRO A 105 19.52 8.29 7.26
C PRO A 105 17.99 8.40 7.30
N LEU A 106 17.33 7.73 6.35
CA LEU A 106 15.88 7.57 6.36
C LEU A 106 15.47 6.92 7.69
N SER A 107 14.36 7.37 8.26
CA SER A 107 13.88 6.86 9.55
C SER A 107 13.65 5.34 9.48
N PRO A 108 13.96 4.59 10.55
CA PRO A 108 13.71 3.16 10.59
C PRO A 108 12.21 2.89 10.43
N PRO A 109 11.82 1.80 9.74
CA PRO A 109 10.42 1.50 9.49
C PRO A 109 9.68 1.28 10.80
N GLN A 110 8.56 1.96 11.01
CA GLN A 110 7.82 1.81 12.26
C GLN A 110 7.25 0.39 12.42
N ALA A 111 7.15 -0.07 13.66
CA ALA A 111 6.53 -1.35 14.01
C ALA A 111 5.08 -1.41 13.51
N ALA A 112 4.74 -2.53 12.87
CA ALA A 112 3.40 -2.89 12.41
C ALA A 112 3.09 -4.29 12.94
N LEU A 113 1.81 -4.56 13.22
CA LEU A 113 1.37 -5.89 13.64
C LEU A 113 1.50 -6.89 12.49
N VAL A 114 1.11 -6.44 11.31
CA VAL A 114 1.23 -7.17 10.04
C VAL A 114 1.68 -6.18 9.00
N ARG A 115 2.63 -6.59 8.16
CA ARG A 115 3.12 -5.81 7.03
C ARG A 115 2.89 -6.61 5.76
N VAL A 116 2.10 -6.05 4.86
CA VAL A 116 1.82 -6.65 3.56
C VAL A 116 2.57 -5.88 2.48
N VAL A 117 3.42 -6.57 1.72
CA VAL A 117 4.14 -5.99 0.58
C VAL A 117 3.34 -6.24 -0.70
N PHE A 118 3.38 -5.27 -1.60
CA PHE A 118 2.72 -5.33 -2.90
C PHE A 118 3.75 -5.15 -4.01
N ASP A 119 3.43 -5.70 -5.18
CA ASP A 119 4.16 -5.37 -6.41
C ASP A 119 3.96 -3.90 -6.80
N PRO A 120 4.91 -3.30 -7.53
CA PRO A 120 4.76 -1.95 -8.07
C PRO A 120 3.49 -1.89 -8.93
N ASP A 121 2.72 -0.81 -8.76
CA ASP A 121 1.45 -0.54 -9.45
C ASP A 121 0.29 -1.53 -9.21
N ALA A 122 0.56 -2.71 -8.64
CA ALA A 122 -0.46 -3.68 -8.29
C ALA A 122 -1.25 -3.25 -7.05
N SER A 123 -2.55 -3.54 -7.02
CA SER A 123 -3.40 -3.32 -5.83
C SER A 123 -4.02 -4.60 -5.28
N THR A 124 -3.65 -5.74 -5.83
CA THR A 124 -4.12 -7.07 -5.46
C THR A 124 -3.16 -7.73 -4.49
N LEU A 125 -3.70 -8.55 -3.60
CA LEU A 125 -2.91 -9.31 -2.64
C LEU A 125 -2.42 -10.60 -3.28
N ASP A 126 -1.20 -11.00 -2.96
CA ASP A 126 -0.76 -12.37 -3.20
C ASP A 126 -1.52 -13.35 -2.29
N GLN A 127 -1.63 -14.61 -2.72
CA GLN A 127 -2.31 -15.66 -1.99
C GLN A 127 -1.70 -15.87 -0.60
N THR A 128 -0.36 -15.84 -0.50
CA THR A 128 0.37 -16.01 0.77
C THR A 128 0.01 -14.89 1.75
N ALA A 129 0.03 -13.64 1.28
CA ALA A 129 -0.32 -12.48 2.10
C ALA A 129 -1.79 -12.49 2.53
N GLN A 130 -2.68 -13.03 1.69
CA GLN A 130 -4.09 -13.17 2.02
C GLN A 130 -4.29 -14.19 3.16
N GLU A 131 -3.60 -15.32 3.13
CA GLU A 131 -3.66 -16.35 4.18
C GLU A 131 -3.13 -15.85 5.53
N GLU A 132 -2.01 -15.13 5.53
CA GLU A 132 -1.49 -14.47 6.75
C GLU A 132 -2.51 -13.47 7.33
N LEU A 133 -3.21 -12.74 6.47
CA LEU A 133 -4.25 -11.80 6.88
C LEU A 133 -5.47 -12.49 7.49
N ILE A 134 -5.87 -13.64 6.94
CA ILE A 134 -6.97 -14.45 7.43
C ILE A 134 -6.64 -14.94 8.85
N ALA A 135 -5.47 -15.55 9.04
CA ALA A 135 -5.02 -16.03 10.34
C ALA A 135 -4.97 -14.89 11.37
N PHE A 136 -4.42 -13.73 10.99
CA PHE A 136 -4.43 -12.54 11.85
C PHE A 136 -5.85 -12.09 12.20
N ALA A 137 -6.77 -12.10 11.23
CA ALA A 137 -8.14 -11.66 11.45
C ALA A 137 -8.88 -12.56 12.44
N GLU A 138 -8.74 -13.88 12.32
CA GLU A 138 -9.32 -14.86 13.24
C GLU A 138 -8.85 -14.63 14.69
N ASP A 139 -7.56 -14.36 14.87
CA ASP A 139 -7.01 -14.05 16.19
C ASP A 139 -7.47 -12.69 16.73
N PHE A 140 -7.59 -11.69 15.86
CA PHE A 140 -7.99 -10.34 16.24
C PHE A 140 -9.48 -10.23 16.60
N GLN A 141 -10.34 -11.08 16.03
CA GLN A 141 -11.78 -11.08 16.33
C GLN A 141 -12.07 -11.22 17.83
N ARG A 142 -11.25 -12.00 18.56
CA ARG A 142 -11.40 -12.22 20.00
C ARG A 142 -10.88 -11.05 20.85
N ARG A 143 -10.10 -10.14 20.26
CA ARG A 143 -9.52 -8.98 20.96
C ARG A 143 -10.43 -7.77 20.87
N SER A 144 -10.34 -6.90 21.87
CA SER A 144 -10.89 -5.54 21.83
C SER A 144 -9.88 -4.58 21.19
N GLY A 145 -10.35 -3.54 20.50
CA GLY A 145 -9.47 -2.56 19.84
C GLY A 145 -9.91 -2.18 18.42
N ARG A 146 -9.26 -1.17 17.85
CA ARG A 146 -9.49 -0.69 16.49
C ARG A 146 -8.19 -0.83 15.71
N LEU A 147 -8.28 -1.05 14.41
CA LEU A 147 -7.14 -1.17 13.50
C LEU A 147 -7.02 0.09 12.67
N GLU A 148 -5.78 0.55 12.44
CA GLU A 148 -5.42 1.54 11.44
C GLU A 148 -4.63 0.83 10.33
N LEU A 149 -5.09 0.93 9.08
CA LEU A 149 -4.39 0.48 7.88
C LEU A 149 -3.66 1.67 7.29
N ARG A 150 -2.33 1.68 7.38
CA ARG A 150 -1.47 2.70 6.75
C ARG A 150 -0.94 2.16 5.44
N ALA A 151 -1.46 2.71 4.34
CA ALA A 151 -1.10 2.26 3.01
C ALA A 151 -0.13 3.22 2.34
N TYR A 152 0.87 2.63 1.71
CA TYR A 152 1.91 3.30 0.95
C TYR A 152 1.97 2.79 -0.49
N ALA A 153 2.28 3.71 -1.41
CA ALA A 153 2.45 3.40 -2.82
C ALA A 153 3.27 4.49 -3.51
N GLY A 154 4.08 4.08 -4.48
CA GLY A 154 4.89 4.98 -5.29
C GLY A 154 6.21 5.40 -4.62
N PRO A 155 6.95 6.32 -5.27
CA PRO A 155 8.29 6.71 -4.84
C PRO A 155 8.34 7.30 -3.42
N PRO A 156 9.48 7.25 -2.74
CA PRO A 156 9.61 7.80 -1.39
C PRO A 156 9.24 9.27 -1.37
N GLN A 157 8.49 9.68 -0.35
CA GLN A 157 7.96 11.03 -0.17
C GLN A 157 7.04 11.54 -1.29
N ASP A 158 6.60 10.69 -2.23
CA ASP A 158 5.61 11.09 -3.23
C ASP A 158 4.21 11.24 -2.59
N THR A 159 3.74 12.49 -2.52
CA THR A 159 2.38 12.80 -2.04
C THR A 159 1.40 13.11 -3.16
N SER A 160 1.77 12.77 -4.41
CA SER A 160 0.93 12.95 -5.59
C SER A 160 -0.44 12.26 -5.43
N SER A 161 -1.45 12.81 -6.11
CA SER A 161 -2.78 12.22 -6.12
C SER A 161 -2.78 10.81 -6.74
N ASN A 162 -1.88 10.52 -7.68
CA ASN A 162 -1.72 9.19 -8.28
C ASN A 162 -1.29 8.16 -7.22
N ALA A 163 -0.18 8.44 -6.52
CA ALA A 163 0.33 7.59 -5.45
C ALA A 163 -0.72 7.35 -4.35
N ARG A 164 -1.39 8.41 -3.90
CA ARG A 164 -2.44 8.29 -2.86
C ARG A 164 -3.64 7.44 -3.31
N ARG A 165 -4.07 7.55 -4.58
CA ARG A 165 -5.13 6.70 -5.14
C ARG A 165 -4.71 5.24 -5.16
N LEU A 166 -3.48 4.95 -5.60
CA LEU A 166 -2.96 3.59 -5.64
C LEU A 166 -2.86 2.98 -4.23
N ALA A 167 -2.31 3.73 -3.27
CA ALA A 167 -2.26 3.33 -1.86
C ALA A 167 -3.65 3.04 -1.30
N LEU A 168 -4.65 3.87 -1.62
CA LEU A 168 -6.02 3.64 -1.18
C LEU A 168 -6.61 2.35 -1.75
N ARG A 169 -6.41 2.06 -3.04
CA ARG A 169 -6.89 0.80 -3.65
C ARG A 169 -6.31 -0.43 -2.94
N ARG A 170 -5.01 -0.43 -2.64
CA ARG A 170 -4.35 -1.50 -1.86
C ARG A 170 -4.98 -1.67 -0.48
N ALA A 171 -5.19 -0.58 0.23
CA ALA A 171 -5.80 -0.61 1.56
C ALA A 171 -7.22 -1.19 1.54
N LEU A 172 -7.99 -0.92 0.48
CA LEU A 172 -9.34 -1.47 0.31
C LEU A 172 -9.31 -2.98 0.04
N SER A 173 -8.33 -3.48 -0.72
CA SER A 173 -8.13 -4.92 -0.91
C SER A 173 -7.87 -5.64 0.41
N VAL A 174 -6.96 -5.09 1.23
CA VAL A 174 -6.67 -5.56 2.60
C VAL A 174 -7.92 -5.52 3.47
N ARG A 175 -8.65 -4.39 3.46
CA ARG A 175 -9.89 -4.22 4.23
C ARG A 175 -10.94 -5.25 3.84
N ARG A 176 -11.10 -5.56 2.56
CA ARG A 176 -12.07 -6.55 2.09
C ARG A 176 -11.81 -7.91 2.72
N VAL A 177 -10.55 -8.35 2.77
CA VAL A 177 -10.16 -9.61 3.41
C VAL A 177 -10.44 -9.55 4.92
N LEU A 178 -10.06 -8.47 5.61
CA LEU A 178 -10.31 -8.37 7.05
C LEU A 178 -11.82 -8.38 7.40
N VAL A 179 -12.65 -7.71 6.59
CA VAL A 179 -14.10 -7.67 6.78
C VAL A 179 -14.77 -9.00 6.44
N SER A 180 -14.34 -9.67 5.35
CA SER A 180 -14.88 -10.99 5.01
C SER A 180 -14.58 -12.03 6.07
N ASN A 181 -13.50 -11.85 6.84
CA ASN A 181 -13.10 -12.70 7.96
C ASN A 181 -13.61 -12.16 9.31
N GLY A 182 -14.73 -11.45 9.35
CA GLY A 182 -15.45 -11.16 10.59
C GLY A 182 -15.03 -9.91 11.37
N ILE A 183 -14.00 -9.17 10.94
CA ILE A 183 -13.69 -7.88 11.56
C ILE A 183 -14.71 -6.83 11.11
N LYS A 184 -15.45 -6.29 12.08
CA LYS A 184 -16.42 -5.20 11.84
C LYS A 184 -15.78 -4.00 11.14
N ALA A 185 -16.42 -3.50 10.08
CA ALA A 185 -15.88 -2.44 9.22
C ALA A 185 -15.61 -1.13 9.98
N GLU A 186 -16.35 -0.84 11.05
CA GLU A 186 -16.22 0.35 11.89
C GLU A 186 -14.95 0.30 12.77
N ARG A 187 -14.43 -0.91 13.02
CA ARG A 187 -13.18 -1.10 13.77
C ARG A 187 -11.95 -0.86 12.89
N ILE A 188 -12.10 -0.70 11.57
CA ILE A 188 -11.00 -0.56 10.63
C ILE A 188 -10.97 0.87 10.09
N HIS A 189 -9.93 1.61 10.44
CA HIS A 189 -9.60 2.92 9.91
C HIS A 189 -8.60 2.78 8.77
N VAL A 190 -8.86 3.43 7.65
CA VAL A 190 -7.97 3.40 6.48
C VAL A 190 -7.31 4.75 6.31
N ARG A 191 -5.99 4.75 6.17
CA ARG A 191 -5.19 5.96 5.93
C ARG A 191 -4.22 5.72 4.78
N ALA A 192 -4.51 6.37 3.65
CA ALA A 192 -3.64 6.34 2.47
C ALA A 192 -2.66 7.51 2.51
N LEU A 193 -1.38 7.21 2.74
CA LEU A 193 -0.35 8.24 2.92
C LEU A 193 0.27 8.66 1.58
N GLY A 194 0.49 7.69 0.69
CA GLY A 194 1.24 7.87 -0.58
C GLY A 194 2.61 7.21 -0.46
N GLY A 195 3.65 7.85 -0.95
CA GLY A 195 5.03 7.38 -0.83
C GLY A 195 5.46 7.16 0.62
N THR A 196 6.27 6.13 0.85
CA THR A 196 6.90 5.88 2.16
C THR A 196 7.86 7.01 2.52
N SER A 197 7.97 7.32 3.82
CA SER A 197 9.01 8.21 4.36
C SER A 197 10.14 7.44 5.06
N ASP A 198 10.01 6.11 5.14
CA ASP A 198 10.97 5.21 5.78
C ASP A 198 11.80 4.43 4.74
N SER A 199 12.91 3.85 5.19
CA SER A 199 13.81 3.00 4.38
C SER A 199 13.27 1.62 3.99
N GLY A 200 12.06 1.26 4.42
CA GLY A 200 11.44 -0.03 4.10
C GLY A 200 10.84 -0.09 2.68
N PRO A 201 10.23 -1.25 2.30
CA PRO A 201 9.55 -1.42 1.01
C PRO A 201 8.55 -0.30 0.73
N GLN A 202 8.60 0.30 -0.45
CA GLN A 202 7.78 1.47 -0.78
C GLN A 202 6.31 1.10 -0.94
N ASP A 203 6.06 -0.04 -1.58
CA ASP A 203 4.74 -0.57 -1.88
C ASP A 203 4.29 -1.53 -0.78
N ARG A 204 3.69 -0.98 0.29
CA ARG A 204 3.25 -1.78 1.44
C ARG A 204 2.01 -1.25 2.14
N VAL A 205 1.32 -2.12 2.87
CA VAL A 205 0.25 -1.75 3.81
C VAL A 205 0.63 -2.28 5.19
N ASP A 206 0.73 -1.37 6.15
CA ASP A 206 1.03 -1.66 7.54
C ASP A 206 -0.27 -1.66 8.36
N VAL A 207 -0.54 -2.77 9.05
CA VAL A 207 -1.67 -2.91 9.98
C VAL A 207 -1.20 -2.54 11.39
N LYS A 208 -1.88 -1.59 12.03
CA LYS A 208 -1.57 -1.12 13.39
C LYS A 208 -2.80 -1.07 14.27
N LEU A 209 -2.61 -1.01 15.58
CA LEU A 209 -3.68 -0.63 16.50
C LEU A 209 -3.91 0.88 16.39
N PHE A 210 -5.17 1.29 16.34
CA PHE A 210 -5.57 2.69 16.35
C PHE A 210 -5.55 3.21 17.80
N GLY A 211 -4.76 4.27 18.03
CA GLY A 211 -4.66 4.94 19.34
C GLY A 211 -3.55 4.41 20.27
N GLY A 212 -2.46 3.87 19.72
CA GLY A 212 -1.27 3.44 20.46
C GLY A 212 0.01 4.11 19.97
#